data_AF-F2D0J2-F1
#
_entry.id   AF-F2D0J2-F1
#
_cell.length_a   1.000
_cell.length_b   1.000
_cell.length_c   1.000
_cell.angle_alpha   90.00
_cell.angle_beta   90.00
_cell.angle_gamma   90.00
#
_symmetry.space_group_name_H-M   'P 1'
#
loop_
_entity.id
_entity.type
_entity.pdbx_description
1 polymer ?
#
loop_
_entity_poly.entity_id
_entity_poly.type
_entity_poly.pdbx_seq_one_letter_code
_entity_poly.pdbx_strand_id
1 'polypeptide(L)' 'SKIFFVAWSPDTARVRSKMIYASSKERFKRELDGIQVELQATDPTEVGFDVIQGRAN' A
#
# COMPACT_ATOMS: atom_id res chain seq x y z
N SER A 1 2.60 10.49 -15.43
CA SER A 1 2.42 10.37 -13.97
C SER A 1 1.83 9.01 -13.66
N LYS A 2 2.48 8.20 -12.82
CA LYS A 2 1.98 6.87 -12.44
C LYS A 2 1.31 6.95 -11.07
N ILE A 3 0.12 6.37 -10.91
CA ILE A 3 -0.57 6.34 -9.61
C ILE A 3 -0.08 5.09 -8.85
N PHE A 4 0.52 5.34 -7.70
CA PHE A 4 0.99 4.31 -6.77
C PHE A 4 0.02 4.22 -5.61
N PHE A 5 -0.49 3.02 -5.36
CA PHE A 5 -1.32 2.75 -4.20
C PHE A 5 -0.48 2.01 -3.16
N VAL A 6 -0.21 2.67 -2.03
CA VAL A 6 0.58 2.11 -0.93
C VAL A 6 -0.34 1.67 0.19
N ALA A 7 -0.41 0.37 0.43
CA ALA A 7 -1.10 -0.25 1.54
C ALA A 7 -0.10 -0.52 2.67
N TRP A 8 -0.13 0.34 3.69
CA TRP A 8 0.73 0.26 4.86
C TRP A 8 0.04 -0.52 5.99
N SER A 9 0.66 -1.60 6.48
CA SER A 9 0.14 -2.38 7.62
C SER A 9 1.28 -2.98 8.43
N PRO A 10 1.85 -2.21 9.39
CA PRO A 10 3.04 -2.61 10.10
C PRO A 10 2.78 -3.78 11.04
N ASP A 11 3.78 -4.65 11.24
CA ASP A 11 3.55 -5.86 12.04
C ASP A 11 3.23 -5.58 13.51
N THR A 12 3.73 -4.46 14.01
CA THR A 12 3.47 -3.91 15.34
C THR A 12 2.05 -3.35 15.51
N ALA A 13 1.28 -3.18 14.43
CA ALA A 13 -0.10 -2.70 14.50
C ALA A 13 -1.05 -3.75 15.08
N ARG A 14 -2.07 -3.26 15.81
CA ARG A 14 -3.15 -4.11 16.35
C ARG A 14 -3.85 -4.86 15.21
N VAL A 15 -4.14 -6.14 15.43
CA VAL A 15 -4.82 -7.03 14.46
C VAL A 15 -6.09 -6.39 13.88
N ARG A 16 -6.91 -5.75 14.73
CA ARG A 16 -8.13 -5.05 14.28
C ARG A 16 -7.83 -3.95 13.25
N SER A 17 -6.76 -3.18 13.42
CA SER A 17 -6.38 -2.12 12.49
C SER A 17 -5.90 -2.68 11.15
N LYS A 18 -5.11 -3.76 11.17
CA LYS A 18 -4.71 -4.49 9.95
C LYS A 18 -5.94 -5.01 9.19
N MET A 19 -6.91 -5.57 9.93
CA MET A 19 -8.14 -6.11 9.37
C MET A 19 -9.01 -5.03 8.71
N ILE A 20 -9.17 -3.88 9.39
CA ILE A 20 -9.95 -2.75 8.85
C ILE A 20 -9.28 -2.22 7.57
N TYR A 21 -7.97 -1.93 7.61
CA TYR A 21 -7.25 -1.43 6.44
C TYR A 21 -7.27 -2.40 5.26
N ALA A 22 -7.11 -3.71 5.51
CA ALA A 22 -7.23 -4.73 4.47
C ALA A 22 -8.64 -4.80 3.87
N SER A 23 -9.69 -4.71 4.70
CA SER A 23 -11.07 -4.74 4.21
C SER A 23 -11.47 -3.48 3.42
N SER A 24 -10.96 -2.31 3.84
CA SER A 24 -11.19 -1.04 3.17
C SER A 24 -10.36 -0.88 1.90
N LYS A 25 -9.23 -1.58 1.78
CA LYS A 25 -8.33 -1.57 0.61
C LYS A 25 -9.09 -1.83 -0.68
N GLU A 26 -9.88 -2.90 -0.71
CA GLU A 26 -10.58 -3.35 -1.93
C GLU A 26 -11.63 -2.34 -2.40
N ARG A 27 -12.29 -1.65 -1.47
CA ARG A 27 -13.24 -0.58 -1.80
C ARG A 27 -12.52 0.64 -2.38
N PHE A 28 -11.41 1.03 -1.75
CA PHE A 28 -10.60 2.16 -2.19
C PHE A 28 -9.95 1.91 -3.56
N LYS A 29 -9.54 0.67 -3.85
CA LYS A 29 -9.02 0.25 -5.16
C LYS A 29 -10.07 0.33 -6.27
N ARG A 30 -11.33 -0.02 -5.98
CA ARG A 30 -12.43 0.13 -6.95
C ARG A 30 -12.78 1.58 -7.23
N GLU A 31 -12.64 2.47 -6.25
CA GLU A 31 -12.84 3.91 -6.45
C GLU A 31 -11.65 4.56 -7.19
N LEU A 32 -10.45 4.00 -7.07
CA LEU A 32 -9.24 4.44 -7.78
C LEU A 32 -9.03 3.64 -9.07
N ASP A 33 -9.85 3.91 -10.08
CA ASP A 33 -9.66 3.36 -11.43
C ASP A 33 -8.38 3.98 -12.06
N GLY A 34 -7.34 3.16 -12.24
CA GLY A 34 -6.05 3.61 -12.82
C GLY A 34 -4.81 3.49 -11.92
N ILE A 35 -4.86 2.75 -10.82
CA ILE A 35 -3.65 2.38 -10.06
C ILE A 35 -2.74 1.53 -10.97
N GLN A 36 -1.52 2.02 -11.21
CA GLN A 36 -0.53 1.31 -12.05
C GLN A 36 0.38 0.41 -11.22
N VAL A 37 0.58 0.73 -9.95
CA VAL A 37 1.42 -0.04 -9.04
C VAL A 37 0.78 -0.11 -7.66
N GLU A 38 0.57 -1.33 -7.17
CA GLU A 38 0.18 -1.60 -5.77
C GLU A 38 1.43 -1.98 -4.98
N LEU A 39 1.63 -1.34 -3.83
CA LEU A 39 2.70 -1.64 -2.90
C LEU A 39 2.10 -1.92 -1.52
N GLN A 40 2.12 -3.19 -1.11
CA GLN A 40 1.91 -3.55 0.29
C GLN A 40 3.24 -3.46 1.02
N ALA A 41 3.23 -2.84 2.19
CA ALA A 41 4.41 -2.72 3.02
C ALA A 41 4.06 -2.99 4.48
N THR A 42 4.89 -3.83 5.09
CA THR A 42 4.75 -4.33 6.46
C THR A 42 5.84 -3.80 7.37
N ASP A 43 6.93 -3.30 6.80
CA ASP A 43 8.04 -2.67 7.53
C ASP A 43 8.41 -1.30 6.93
N PRO A 44 8.76 -0.28 7.74
CA PRO A 44 9.01 1.07 7.23
C PRO A 44 10.19 1.11 6.26
N THR A 45 11.06 0.10 6.31
CA THR A 45 12.13 -0.11 5.32
C THR A 45 11.59 -0.51 3.93
N GLU A 46 10.42 -1.15 3.85
CA GLU A 46 9.77 -1.57 2.60
C GLU A 46 8.99 -0.45 1.89
N VAL A 47 8.70 0.66 2.59
CA VAL A 47 8.13 1.89 1.99
C VAL A 47 9.22 2.89 1.60
N GLY A 48 10.49 2.49 1.71
CA GLY A 48 11.61 3.36 1.36
C GLY A 48 11.44 3.95 -0.03
N PHE A 49 11.83 5.23 -0.17
CA PHE A 49 11.80 5.95 -1.45
C PHE A 49 12.51 5.17 -2.57
N ASP A 50 13.52 4.37 -2.18
CA ASP A 50 14.27 3.45 -3.04
C ASP A 50 13.41 2.34 -3.67
N VAL A 51 12.50 1.74 -2.90
CA VAL A 51 11.58 0.68 -3.38
C VAL A 51 10.54 1.25 -4.33
N ILE A 52 10.03 2.44 -4.03
CA ILE A 52 9.08 3.15 -4.88
C ILE A 52 9.76 3.56 -6.19
N GLN A 53 11.00 4.04 -6.13
CA GLN A 53 11.80 4.41 -7.31
C GLN A 53 12.16 3.18 -8.16
N GLY A 54 12.49 2.04 -7.53
CA GLY A 54 12.78 0.78 -8.21
C GLY A 54 11.58 0.20 -8.98
N ARG A 55 10.36 0.39 -8.47
CA ARG A 55 9.12 -0.01 -9.18
C ARG A 55 8.58 1.04 -10.15
N ALA A 56 9.10 2.26 -10.11
CA ALA A 56 8.69 3.34 -10.99
C ALA A 56 9.35 3.29 -12.38
N ASN A 57 10.51 2.61 -12.51
CA ASN A 57 11.21 2.40 -13.79
C ASN A 57 10.53 1.30 -14.63
#